data_AF-A0A560SUZ1-F1
#
_entry.id   AF-A0A560SUZ1-F1
#
_cell.length_a   1.000
_cell.length_b   1.000
_cell.length_c   1.000
_cell.angle_alpha   90.00
_cell.angle_beta   90.00
_cell.angle_gamma   90.00
#
_symmetry.space_group_name_H-M   'P 1'
#
loop_
_entity.id
_entity.type
_entity.pdbx_description
1 polymer ?
#
loop_
_entity_poly.entity_id
_entity_poly.type
_entity_poly.pdbx_seq_one_letter_code
_entity_poly.pdbx_strand_id
1 'polypeptide(L)'
;MTNKPRTQHLTRPAESTIIEHIIANPEFAHALSLEADELKLDEPEVAARLNQWLEKAQYLSDRKTTFTVFDAADHLHTQEDMDAFLEACIEEDPGDGSLIKVARADIARATLRLNAKQ
;
A
#
# COMPACT_ATOMS: atom_id res chain seq x y z
N MET A 1 24.58 37.86 4.32
CA MET A 1 24.64 36.62 5.13
C MET A 1 23.37 35.81 4.84
N THR A 2 23.42 34.93 3.85
CA THR A 2 22.27 34.14 3.39
C THR A 2 22.22 32.85 4.18
N ASN A 3 21.22 32.71 5.07
CA ASN A 3 20.96 31.43 5.74
C ASN A 3 20.23 30.51 4.75
N LYS A 4 20.93 29.46 4.33
CA LYS A 4 20.40 28.37 3.51
C LYS A 4 19.51 27.47 4.40
N PRO A 5 18.31 27.04 3.96
CA PRO A 5 17.49 26.14 4.77
C PRO A 5 18.17 24.77 4.87
N ARG A 6 18.35 24.28 6.10
CA ARG A 6 18.87 22.94 6.37
C ARG A 6 17.87 21.92 5.85
N THR A 7 18.35 21.04 4.98
CA THR A 7 17.66 19.82 4.53
C THR A 7 17.28 18.99 5.75
N GLN A 8 15.98 18.87 6.02
CA GLN A 8 15.45 17.86 6.94
C GLN A 8 15.64 16.51 6.27
N HIS A 9 16.71 15.79 6.62
CA HIS A 9 16.73 14.35 6.42
C HIS A 9 15.54 13.79 7.19
N LEU A 10 14.56 13.20 6.49
CA LEU A 10 13.56 12.35 7.13
C LEU A 10 14.31 11.18 7.76
N THR A 11 14.67 11.30 9.04
CA THR A 11 15.09 10.17 9.85
C THR A 11 13.87 9.28 10.00
N ARG A 12 13.99 7.99 9.64
CA ARG A 12 12.94 7.02 9.92
C ARG A 12 12.61 7.09 11.43
N PRO A 13 11.33 7.19 11.83
CA PRO A 13 10.97 7.15 13.25
C PRO A 13 11.54 5.89 13.89
N ALA A 14 12.18 6.01 15.05
CA ALA A 14 12.82 4.88 15.74
C ALA A 14 11.85 3.71 15.99
N GLU A 15 10.58 4.03 16.25
CA GLU A 15 9.49 3.06 16.39
C GLU A 15 9.34 2.16 15.15
N SER A 16 9.43 2.71 13.93
CA SER A 16 9.30 1.92 12.71
C SER A 16 10.43 0.88 12.59
N THR A 17 11.66 1.27 12.91
CA THR A 17 12.81 0.36 12.93
C THR A 17 12.63 -0.76 13.96
N ILE A 18 12.12 -0.42 15.15
CA ILE A 18 11.85 -1.40 16.21
C ILE A 18 10.77 -2.40 15.74
N ILE A 19 9.66 -1.91 15.19
CA ILE A 19 8.57 -2.77 14.69
C ILE A 19 9.06 -3.66 13.54
N GLU A 20 9.82 -3.13 12.58
CA GLU A 20 10.43 -3.93 11.51
C GLU A 20 11.33 -5.05 12.07
N HIS A 21 12.10 -4.76 13.12
CA HIS A 21 12.95 -5.74 13.77
C HIS A 21 12.15 -6.82 14.50
N ILE A 22 11.05 -6.45 15.18
CA ILE A 22 10.12 -7.39 15.82
C ILE A 22 9.52 -8.34 14.78
N ILE A 23 9.07 -7.82 13.62
CA ILE A 23 8.51 -8.63 12.53
C ILE A 23 9.57 -9.59 11.98
N ALA A 24 10.81 -9.14 11.81
CA ALA A 24 11.89 -9.94 11.24
C ALA A 24 12.48 -11.00 12.20
N ASN A 25 12.28 -10.85 13.51
CA ASN A 25 12.90 -11.69 14.53
C ASN A 25 11.90 -12.14 15.63
N PRO A 26 11.34 -13.35 15.51
CA PRO A 26 10.40 -13.90 16.51
C PRO A 26 11.00 -14.10 17.91
N GLU A 27 12.30 -14.41 18.01
CA GLU A 27 12.96 -14.57 19.32
C GLU A 27 13.04 -13.23 20.06
N PHE A 28 13.32 -12.15 19.31
CA PHE A 28 13.32 -10.79 19.85
C PHE A 28 11.91 -10.36 20.29
N ALA A 29 10.88 -10.67 19.49
CA ALA A 29 9.49 -10.44 19.86
C ALA A 29 9.12 -11.17 21.17
N HIS A 30 9.55 -12.42 21.31
CA HIS A 30 9.31 -13.21 22.52
C HIS A 30 10.03 -12.62 23.74
N ALA A 31 11.30 -12.23 23.60
CA ALA A 31 12.06 -11.58 24.68
C ALA A 31 11.39 -10.29 25.14
N LEU A 32 10.98 -9.41 24.21
CA LEU A 32 10.25 -8.18 24.56
C LEU A 32 8.92 -8.45 25.26
N SER A 33 8.24 -9.55 24.95
CA SER A 33 7.02 -9.95 25.65
C SER A 33 7.28 -10.33 27.10
N LEU A 34 8.37 -11.06 27.38
CA LEU A 34 8.76 -11.42 28.75
C LEU A 34 9.12 -10.17 29.56
N GLU A 35 9.92 -9.28 28.98
CA GLU A 35 10.28 -8.00 29.60
C GLU A 35 9.05 -7.13 29.87
N ALA A 36 8.10 -7.07 28.93
CA ALA A 36 6.86 -6.33 29.13
C ALA A 36 6.02 -6.91 30.27
N ASP A 37 6.07 -8.23 30.51
CA ASP A 37 5.38 -8.89 31.62
C ASP A 37 6.05 -8.60 32.97
N GLU A 38 7.38 -8.58 33.03
CA GLU A 38 8.16 -8.24 34.22
C GLU A 38 7.94 -6.79 34.65
N LEU A 39 7.91 -5.86 33.69
CA LEU A 39 7.77 -4.42 33.94
C LEU A 39 6.34 -3.98 34.32
N LYS A 40 5.34 -4.86 34.29
CA LYS A 40 3.92 -4.49 34.55
C LYS A 40 3.71 -3.80 35.90
N LEU A 41 4.48 -4.18 36.91
CA LEU A 41 4.33 -3.68 38.28
C LEU A 41 5.18 -2.42 38.53
N ASP A 42 6.40 -2.40 38.03
CA ASP A 42 7.38 -1.35 38.33
C ASP A 42 7.33 -0.18 37.33
N GLU A 43 7.11 -0.46 36.04
CA GLU A 43 7.09 0.53 34.96
C GLU A 43 5.94 0.27 33.96
N PRO A 44 4.68 0.47 34.38
CA PRO A 44 3.51 0.11 33.57
C PRO A 44 3.42 0.88 32.25
N GLU A 45 3.92 2.11 32.19
CA GLU A 45 3.96 2.90 30.96
C GLU A 45 4.93 2.31 29.92
N VAL A 46 6.07 1.79 30.36
CA VAL A 46 7.05 1.15 29.49
C VAL A 46 6.51 -0.19 29.00
N ALA A 47 5.94 -1.00 29.90
CA ALA A 47 5.27 -2.25 29.56
C ALA A 47 4.14 -2.03 28.53
N ALA A 48 3.33 -0.98 28.70
CA ALA A 48 2.27 -0.64 27.76
C ALA A 48 2.83 -0.29 26.37
N ARG A 49 3.94 0.45 26.31
CA ARG A 49 4.60 0.81 25.04
C ARG A 49 5.19 -0.40 24.33
N LEU A 50 5.80 -1.34 25.05
CA LEU A 50 6.31 -2.59 24.48
C LEU A 50 5.18 -3.43 23.88
N ASN A 51 4.09 -3.61 24.64
CA ASN A 51 2.90 -4.33 24.17
C ASN A 51 2.29 -3.67 22.94
N GLN A 52 2.24 -2.34 22.87
CA GLN A 52 1.77 -1.62 21.69
C GLN A 52 2.63 -1.90 20.45
N TRP A 53 3.95 -1.99 20.59
CA TRP A 53 4.83 -2.32 19.46
C TRP A 53 4.65 -3.78 19.00
N LEU A 54 4.50 -4.72 19.94
CA LEU A 54 4.21 -6.13 19.65
C LEU A 54 2.87 -6.29 18.91
N GLU A 55 1.82 -5.61 19.37
CA GLU A 55 0.51 -5.62 18.72
C GLU A 55 0.58 -5.02 17.30
N LYS A 56 1.27 -3.89 17.13
CA LYS A 56 1.49 -3.28 15.81
C LYS A 56 2.26 -4.22 14.88
N ALA A 57 3.30 -4.89 15.37
CA ALA A 57 4.08 -5.85 14.58
C ALA A 57 3.22 -7.05 14.13
N GLN A 58 2.39 -7.58 15.02
CA GLN A 58 1.47 -8.68 14.71
C GLN A 58 0.43 -8.25 13.65
N TYR A 59 -0.20 -7.09 13.85
CA TYR A 59 -1.18 -6.54 12.90
C TYR A 59 -0.59 -6.35 11.50
N LEU A 60 0.64 -5.82 11.42
CA LEU A 60 1.32 -5.59 10.15
C LEU A 60 1.76 -6.90 9.49
N SER A 61 2.15 -7.91 10.27
CA SER A 61 2.49 -9.25 9.76
C SER A 61 1.27 -9.98 9.18
N ASP A 62 0.12 -9.81 9.83
CA ASP A 62 -1.15 -10.41 9.38
C ASP A 62 -1.77 -9.69 8.18
N ARG A 63 -1.37 -8.43 7.93
CA ARG A 63 -1.77 -7.69 6.74
C ARG A 63 -1.08 -8.25 5.51
N LYS A 64 -1.61 -9.32 4.96
CA LYS A 64 -1.24 -9.80 3.62
C LYS A 64 -1.64 -8.74 2.60
N THR A 65 -0.68 -8.26 1.82
CA THR A 65 -0.97 -7.42 0.65
C THR A 65 -1.80 -8.24 -0.33
N THR A 66 -3.09 -7.93 -0.43
CA THR A 66 -3.97 -8.59 -1.40
C THR A 66 -3.84 -7.90 -2.74
N PHE A 67 -3.42 -8.64 -3.76
CA PHE A 67 -3.47 -8.18 -5.14
C PHE A 67 -4.79 -8.62 -5.76
N THR A 68 -5.49 -7.70 -6.40
CA THR A 68 -6.63 -8.00 -7.27
C THR A 68 -6.16 -8.11 -8.71
N VAL A 69 -6.84 -8.93 -9.52
CA VAL A 69 -6.60 -8.95 -10.97
C VAL A 69 -6.94 -7.58 -11.54
N PHE A 70 -6.04 -7.02 -12.35
CA PHE A 70 -6.27 -5.76 -13.03
C PHE A 70 -7.23 -5.97 -14.22
N ASP A 71 -8.26 -5.12 -14.30
CA ASP A 71 -9.16 -5.02 -15.47
C ASP A 71 -9.24 -3.56 -15.88
N ALA A 72 -8.79 -3.24 -17.10
CA ALA A 72 -8.75 -1.86 -17.60
C ALA A 72 -10.14 -1.19 -17.53
N ALA A 73 -11.21 -1.97 -17.78
CA ALA A 73 -12.57 -1.46 -17.75
C ALA A 73 -13.05 -1.00 -16.36
N ASP A 74 -12.35 -1.38 -15.28
CA ASP A 74 -12.63 -0.87 -13.93
C ASP A 74 -12.08 0.54 -13.68
N HIS A 75 -11.24 1.06 -14.59
CA HIS A 75 -10.58 2.36 -14.46
C HIS A 75 -11.04 3.41 -15.49
N LEU A 76 -11.90 3.03 -16.44
CA LEU A 76 -12.44 3.93 -17.46
C LEU A 76 -13.76 4.55 -16.96
N HIS A 77 -13.68 5.63 -16.20
CA HIS A 77 -14.83 6.23 -15.52
C HIS A 77 -15.49 7.37 -16.29
N THR A 78 -14.72 8.02 -17.17
CA THR A 78 -15.14 9.18 -17.94
C THR A 78 -14.91 8.94 -19.43
N GLN A 79 -15.49 9.81 -20.27
CA GLN A 79 -15.23 9.75 -21.71
C GLN A 79 -13.76 10.06 -21.99
N GLU A 80 -13.18 10.99 -21.24
CA GLU A 80 -11.78 11.37 -21.33
C GLU A 80 -10.84 10.18 -21.01
N ASP A 81 -11.18 9.35 -20.01
CA ASP A 81 -10.41 8.13 -19.71
C ASP A 81 -10.47 7.15 -20.89
N MET A 82 -11.65 6.97 -21.50
CA MET A 82 -11.86 6.07 -22.63
C MET A 82 -11.11 6.53 -23.88
N ASP A 83 -11.11 7.83 -24.15
CA ASP A 83 -10.42 8.42 -25.30
C ASP A 83 -8.90 8.34 -25.13
N ALA A 84 -8.38 8.69 -23.95
CA ALA A 84 -6.95 8.59 -23.65
C ALA A 84 -6.45 7.13 -23.71
N PHE A 85 -7.25 6.19 -23.20
CA PHE A 85 -6.93 4.76 -23.28
C PHE A 85 -6.94 4.25 -24.72
N LEU A 86 -7.92 4.65 -25.53
CA LEU A 86 -7.98 4.26 -26.94
C LEU A 86 -6.80 4.82 -27.73
N GLU A 87 -6.43 6.09 -27.51
CA GLU A 87 -5.29 6.72 -28.17
C GLU A 87 -3.99 5.97 -27.84
N ALA A 88 -3.74 5.69 -26.56
CA ALA A 88 -2.59 4.89 -26.16
C ALA A 88 -2.57 3.50 -26.83
N CYS A 89 -3.74 2.87 -26.95
CA CYS A 89 -3.88 1.59 -27.66
C CYS A 89 -3.64 1.70 -29.16
N ILE A 90 -3.89 2.86 -29.79
CA ILE A 90 -3.59 3.11 -31.21
C ILE A 90 -2.09 3.32 -31.40
N GLU A 91 -1.45 4.10 -30.52
CA GLU A 91 -0.02 4.38 -30.57
C GLU A 91 0.84 3.12 -30.35
N GLU A 92 0.39 2.21 -29.48
CA GLU A 92 1.12 0.99 -29.12
C GLU A 92 0.69 -0.25 -29.93
N ASP A 93 -0.31 -0.14 -30.82
CA ASP A 93 -0.77 -1.28 -31.63
C ASP A 93 0.36 -1.77 -32.57
N PRO A 94 0.61 -3.09 -32.69
CA PRO A 94 1.64 -3.62 -33.56
C PRO A 94 1.32 -3.48 -35.06
N GLY A 95 0.19 -2.88 -35.42
CA GLY A 95 -0.28 -2.65 -36.79
C GLY A 95 -1.26 -3.71 -37.29
N ASP A 96 -1.68 -4.65 -36.44
CA ASP A 96 -2.67 -5.69 -36.75
C ASP A 96 -4.07 -5.40 -36.18
N GLY A 97 -4.19 -4.28 -35.46
CA GLY A 97 -5.41 -3.82 -34.80
C GLY A 97 -5.82 -4.69 -33.61
N SER A 98 -4.94 -5.55 -33.09
CA SER A 98 -5.22 -6.39 -31.92
C SER A 98 -5.49 -5.57 -30.67
N LEU A 99 -4.68 -4.54 -30.41
CA LEU A 99 -4.79 -3.72 -29.21
C LEU A 99 -6.02 -2.81 -29.30
N ILE A 100 -6.28 -2.26 -30.48
CA ILE A 100 -7.50 -1.47 -30.75
C ILE A 100 -8.78 -2.31 -30.52
N LYS A 101 -8.78 -3.59 -30.91
CA LYS A 101 -9.93 -4.48 -30.66
C LYS A 101 -10.15 -4.74 -29.17
N VAL A 102 -9.09 -4.97 -28.42
CA VAL A 102 -9.15 -5.15 -26.96
C VAL A 102 -9.67 -3.88 -26.30
N ALA A 103 -9.11 -2.73 -26.66
CA ALA A 103 -9.52 -1.43 -26.11
C ALA A 103 -11.01 -1.17 -26.27
N ARG A 104 -11.55 -1.43 -27.47
CA ARG A 104 -12.98 -1.28 -27.76
C ARG A 104 -13.84 -2.21 -26.92
N ALA A 105 -13.40 -3.45 -26.68
CA ALA A 105 -14.13 -4.38 -25.83
C ALA A 105 -14.12 -3.93 -24.36
N ASP A 106 -13.00 -3.39 -23.87
CA ASP A 106 -12.86 -2.87 -22.52
C ASP A 106 -13.72 -1.61 -22.32
N ILE A 107 -13.70 -0.68 -23.26
CA ILE A 107 -14.57 0.52 -23.26
C ILE A 107 -16.04 0.10 -23.21
N ALA A 108 -16.46 -0.87 -24.03
CA ALA A 108 -17.85 -1.34 -24.00
C ALA A 108 -18.26 -1.92 -22.62
N ARG A 109 -17.37 -2.67 -21.96
CA ARG A 109 -17.60 -3.17 -20.60
C ARG A 109 -17.67 -2.02 -19.58
N ALA A 110 -16.78 -1.04 -19.69
CA ALA A 110 -16.77 0.12 -18.81
C ALA A 110 -18.05 0.95 -18.94
N THR A 111 -18.50 1.25 -20.17
CA THR A 111 -19.76 1.94 -20.43
C THR A 111 -20.95 1.16 -19.84
N LEU A 112 -20.99 -0.16 -20.01
CA LEU A 112 -22.03 -1.00 -19.40
C LEU A 112 -22.05 -0.87 -17.86
N ARG A 113 -20.88 -0.89 -17.22
CA ARG A 113 -20.73 -0.74 -15.77
C ARG A 113 -21.18 0.64 -15.28
N LEU A 114 -20.88 1.71 -16.03
CA LEU A 114 -21.31 3.06 -15.69
C LEU A 114 -22.83 3.19 -15.79
N ASN A 115 -23.43 2.66 -16.85
CA ASN A 115 -24.88 2.68 -17.05
C ASN A 115 -25.61 1.84 -16.00
N ALA A 116 -25.01 0.74 -15.54
CA ALA A 116 -25.60 -0.12 -14.50
C ALA A 116 -25.49 0.45 -13.07
N LYS A 117 -24.68 1.49 -12.86
CA LYS A 117 -24.51 2.19 -11.57
C LYS A 117 -25.40 3.43 -11.42
N GLN A 118 -26.18 3.78 -12.45
CA GLN A 118 -27.11 4.91 -12.49
C GLN A 118 -28.54 4.46 -12.23
#